data_AF-A0A6L9LBU4-F1
#
_entry.id   AF-A0A6L9LBU4-F1
#
_cell.length_a   1.000
_cell.length_b   1.000
_cell.length_c   1.000
_cell.angle_alpha   90.00
_cell.angle_beta   90.00
_cell.angle_gamma   90.00
#
_symmetry.space_group_name_H-M   'P 1'
#
loop_
_entity.id
_entity.type
_entity.pdbx_description
1 polymer ?
#
loop_
_entity_poly.entity_id
_entity_poly.type
_entity_poly.pdbx_seq_one_letter_code
_entity_poly.pdbx_strand_id
1 'polypeptide(L)'
;MKTILTWLFENTGNAGNYYTILNIQREGDSDSPDSLAVMARTKDFTIVDLLLSTDEAATPAWTEGRSALETLTFADADEVITYLSKGQASGSAEAGSAQPIQVRVFSPDEKAGSVTFPPAQS
;
A
#
# COMPACT_ATOMS: atom_id res chain seq x y z
N MET A 1 11.05 1.75 -7.03
CA MET A 1 9.65 2.22 -6.92
C MET A 1 8.87 2.28 -8.25
N LYS A 2 9.44 2.78 -9.35
CA LYS A 2 8.72 2.97 -10.64
C LYS A 2 7.93 1.75 -11.15
N THR A 3 8.51 0.54 -11.11
CA THR A 3 7.86 -0.70 -11.55
C THR A 3 6.57 -0.97 -10.76
N ILE A 4 6.61 -0.81 -9.44
CA ILE A 4 5.46 -0.99 -8.55
C ILE A 4 4.38 0.03 -8.89
N LEU A 5 4.77 1.30 -9.07
CA LEU A 5 3.85 2.37 -9.43
C LEU A 5 3.11 2.11 -10.76
N THR A 6 3.84 1.67 -11.79
CA THR A 6 3.25 1.30 -13.08
C THR A 6 2.23 0.17 -12.91
N TRP A 7 2.62 -0.90 -12.20
CA TRP A 7 1.73 -2.03 -11.95
C TRP A 7 0.45 -1.64 -11.19
N LEU A 8 0.59 -0.79 -10.16
CA LEU A 8 -0.55 -0.28 -9.37
C LEU A 8 -1.55 0.48 -10.27
N PHE A 9 -1.07 1.35 -11.16
CA PHE A 9 -1.95 2.06 -12.10
C PHE A 9 -2.66 1.12 -13.07
N GLU A 10 -1.94 0.15 -13.65
CA GLU A 10 -2.51 -0.83 -14.58
C GLU A 10 -3.53 -1.76 -13.92
N ASN A 11 -3.43 -1.96 -12.60
CA ASN A 11 -4.28 -2.87 -11.83
C ASN A 11 -5.29 -2.17 -10.91
N THR A 12 -5.52 -0.86 -11.11
CA THR A 12 -6.51 -0.12 -10.33
C THR A 12 -7.91 -0.69 -10.57
N GLY A 13 -8.63 -1.00 -9.50
CA GLY A 13 -9.97 -1.62 -9.54
C GLY A 13 -9.99 -3.12 -9.88
N ASN A 14 -8.84 -3.77 -10.08
CA ASN A 14 -8.79 -5.21 -10.38
C ASN A 14 -9.12 -6.05 -9.13
N ALA A 15 -10.37 -6.52 -9.04
CA ALA A 15 -10.87 -7.34 -7.94
C ALA A 15 -10.32 -8.78 -7.91
N GLY A 16 -9.55 -9.20 -8.92
CA GLY A 16 -8.87 -10.50 -8.92
C GLY A 16 -7.62 -10.53 -8.03
N ASN A 17 -7.06 -9.37 -7.71
CA ASN A 17 -5.89 -9.24 -6.84
C ASN A 17 -6.25 -9.46 -5.37
N TYR A 18 -5.25 -9.81 -4.56
CA TYR A 18 -5.38 -9.90 -3.11
C TYR A 18 -5.78 -8.55 -2.50
N TYR A 19 -5.14 -7.47 -2.95
CA TYR A 19 -5.59 -6.10 -2.73
C TYR A 19 -6.21 -5.52 -4.00
N THR A 20 -7.49 -5.14 -3.93
CA THR A 20 -8.11 -4.29 -4.95
C THR A 20 -7.64 -2.86 -4.74
N ILE A 21 -6.84 -2.33 -5.66
CA ILE A 21 -6.30 -0.97 -5.56
C ILE A 21 -7.40 0.05 -5.85
N LEU A 22 -7.63 0.99 -4.93
CA LEU A 22 -8.67 2.01 -5.04
C LEU A 22 -8.11 3.39 -5.36
N ASN A 23 -6.99 3.76 -4.75
CA ASN A 23 -6.32 5.03 -4.97
C ASN A 23 -4.81 4.91 -4.74
N ILE A 24 -4.03 5.73 -5.44
CA ILE A 24 -2.57 5.76 -5.34
C ILE A 24 -2.14 7.23 -5.23
N GLN A 25 -1.44 7.57 -4.16
CA GLN A 25 -0.83 8.87 -3.93
C GLN A 25 0.69 8.69 -3.91
N ARG A 26 1.38 9.54 -4.67
CA ARG A 26 2.85 9.58 -4.72
C ARG A 26 3.33 10.57 -3.65
N GLU A 27 4.30 10.15 -2.85
CA GLU A 27 4.93 10.97 -1.82
C GLU A 27 6.42 11.05 -2.16
N GLY A 28 6.91 12.25 -2.54
CA GLY A 28 8.30 12.47 -3.00
C GLY A 28 8.40 12.99 -4.43
N ASP A 29 9.59 12.87 -5.05
CA ASP A 29 9.83 13.36 -6.41
C ASP A 29 8.94 12.64 -7.44
N SER A 30 8.41 13.41 -8.39
CA SER A 30 7.39 13.00 -9.35
C SER A 30 7.83 11.90 -10.33
N ASP A 31 9.13 11.81 -10.62
CA ASP A 31 9.70 10.84 -11.57
C ASP A 31 10.18 9.54 -10.90
N SER A 32 10.48 9.57 -9.60
CA SER A 32 10.93 8.41 -8.85
C SER A 32 10.59 8.56 -7.37
N PRO A 33 9.31 8.38 -6.99
CA PRO A 33 8.89 8.62 -5.61
C PRO A 33 9.58 7.63 -4.67
N ASP A 34 10.03 8.14 -3.52
CA ASP A 34 10.64 7.32 -2.47
C ASP A 34 9.58 6.50 -1.73
N SER A 35 8.32 6.97 -1.76
CA SER A 35 7.20 6.27 -1.16
C SER A 35 5.88 6.43 -1.93
N LEU A 36 5.01 5.42 -1.79
CA LEU A 36 3.67 5.38 -2.35
C LEU A 36 2.67 5.11 -1.23
N ALA A 37 1.66 5.96 -1.11
CA ALA A 37 0.49 5.70 -0.29
C ALA A 37 -0.61 5.10 -1.18
N VAL A 38 -1.18 3.98 -0.77
CA VAL A 38 -2.14 3.22 -1.56
C VAL A 38 -3.35 2.90 -0.70
N MET A 39 -4.53 3.34 -1.13
CA MET A 39 -5.77 2.87 -0.53
C MET A 39 -6.20 1.61 -1.28
N ALA A 40 -6.46 0.54 -0.55
CA ALA A 40 -6.87 -0.73 -1.13
C ALA A 40 -8.03 -1.36 -0.36
N ARG A 41 -8.63 -2.36 -0.99
CA ARG A 41 -9.67 -3.18 -0.38
C ARG A 41 -9.27 -4.65 -0.44
N THR A 42 -9.43 -5.34 0.67
CA THR A 42 -9.23 -6.79 0.78
C THR A 42 -10.42 -7.57 0.21
N LYS A 43 -10.29 -8.90 0.11
CA LYS A 43 -11.36 -9.78 -0.40
C LYS A 43 -12.61 -9.82 0.47
N ASP A 44 -12.48 -9.55 1.77
CA ASP A 44 -13.57 -9.40 2.73
C ASP A 44 -14.18 -7.98 2.74
N PHE A 45 -13.85 -7.15 1.75
CA PHE A 45 -14.33 -5.78 1.58
C PHE A 45 -13.84 -4.77 2.62
N THR A 46 -12.87 -5.15 3.46
CA THR A 46 -12.20 -4.24 4.39
C THR A 46 -11.30 -3.28 3.63
N ILE A 47 -11.43 -1.98 3.90
CA ILE A 47 -10.54 -0.95 3.35
C ILE A 47 -9.29 -0.90 4.22
N VAL A 48 -8.12 -0.75 3.60
CA VAL A 48 -6.83 -0.56 4.27
C VAL A 48 -5.99 0.47 3.53
N ASP A 49 -5.09 1.12 4.25
CA ASP A 49 -4.06 1.98 3.67
C ASP A 49 -2.72 1.23 3.68
N LEU A 50 -2.03 1.20 2.55
CA LEU A 50 -0.67 0.69 2.44
C LEU A 50 0.32 1.84 2.22
N LEU A 51 1.44 1.79 2.92
CA LEU A 51 2.62 2.61 2.64
C LEU A 51 3.70 1.70 2.08
N LEU A 52 4.12 1.97 0.84
CA LEU A 52 5.25 1.30 0.20
C LEU A 52 6.41 2.28 0.17
N SER A 53 7.56 1.93 0.74
CA SER A 53 8.71 2.84 0.84
C SER A 53 10.03 2.11 0.66
N THR A 54 11.01 2.75 0.01
CA THR A 54 12.41 2.30 0.04
C THR A 54 13.19 2.88 1.22
N ASP A 55 12.62 3.87 1.91
CA ASP A 55 13.15 4.41 3.16
C ASP A 55 12.32 3.90 4.35
N GLU A 56 12.96 3.11 5.21
CA GLU A 56 12.34 2.59 6.44
C GLU A 56 11.92 3.72 7.40
N ALA A 57 12.66 4.84 7.39
CA ALA A 57 12.35 6.01 8.20
C ALA A 57 11.23 6.87 7.60
N ALA A 58 10.69 6.54 6.42
CA ALA A 58 9.57 7.27 5.84
C ALA A 58 8.35 7.16 6.76
N THR A 59 7.97 8.26 7.38
CA THR A 59 6.76 8.36 8.21
C THR A 59 5.93 9.55 7.73
N PRO A 60 5.13 9.37 6.67
CA PRO A 60 4.23 10.41 6.19
C PRO A 60 3.29 10.87 7.31
N ALA A 61 2.87 12.13 7.29
CA ALA A 61 2.01 12.71 8.33
C ALA A 61 0.72 11.89 8.57
N TRP A 62 0.16 11.27 7.52
CA TRP A 62 -1.05 10.44 7.64
C TRP A 62 -0.85 9.16 8.46
N THR A 63 0.40 8.74 8.68
CA THR A 63 0.77 7.60 9.56
C THR A 63 1.01 8.01 11.01
N GLU A 64 1.05 9.31 11.32
CA GLU A 64 1.34 9.80 12.67
C GLU A 64 0.29 9.31 13.68
N GLY A 65 0.75 8.69 14.77
CA GLY A 65 -0.13 8.13 15.80
C GLY A 65 -0.87 6.83 15.38
N ARG A 66 -0.60 6.29 14.18
CA ARG A 66 -1.15 5.01 13.71
C ARG A 66 -0.10 3.91 13.80
N SER A 67 -0.48 2.78 14.39
CA SER A 67 0.34 1.57 14.36
C SER A 67 0.02 0.77 13.10
N ALA A 68 1.05 0.30 12.42
CA ALA A 68 0.87 -0.63 11.31
C ALA A 68 0.30 -1.96 11.83
N LEU A 69 -0.73 -2.47 11.17
CA LEU A 69 -1.29 -3.80 11.39
C LEU A 69 -0.32 -4.88 10.94
N GLU A 70 0.41 -4.60 9.88
CA GLU A 70 1.39 -5.50 9.26
C GLU A 70 2.55 -4.66 8.72
N THR A 71 3.76 -5.19 8.83
CA THR A 71 4.97 -4.61 8.22
C THR A 71 5.76 -5.74 7.58
N LEU A 72 5.99 -5.62 6.28
CA LEU A 72 6.74 -6.58 5.47
C LEU A 72 7.91 -5.87 4.79
N THR A 73 9.00 -6.58 4.60
CA THR A 73 10.18 -6.09 3.90
C THR A 73 10.51 -7.03 2.76
N PHE A 74 10.56 -6.50 1.55
CA PHE A 74 10.80 -7.24 0.32
C PHE A 74 12.15 -6.84 -0.29
N ALA A 75 12.77 -7.78 -1.00
CA ALA A 75 14.06 -7.56 -1.64
C ALA A 75 13.93 -6.71 -2.91
N ASP A 76 12.82 -6.84 -3.63
CA ASP A 76 12.58 -6.16 -4.91
C ASP A 76 11.10 -5.88 -5.19
N ALA A 77 10.84 -5.27 -6.35
CA ALA A 77 9.50 -4.88 -6.78
C ALA A 77 8.60 -6.07 -7.17
N ASP A 78 9.16 -7.17 -7.67
CA ASP A 78 8.39 -8.33 -8.14
C ASP A 78 7.81 -9.11 -6.95
N GLU A 79 8.56 -9.19 -5.85
CA GLU A 79 8.05 -9.72 -4.58
C GLU A 79 6.89 -8.88 -4.04
N VAL A 80 7.01 -7.54 -4.06
CA VAL A 80 5.92 -6.65 -3.65
C VAL A 80 4.69 -6.85 -4.54
N ILE A 81 4.85 -6.90 -5.85
CA ILE A 81 3.75 -7.13 -6.80
C ILE A 81 3.11 -8.50 -6.56
N THR A 82 3.92 -9.52 -6.26
CA THR A 82 3.43 -10.87 -5.93
C THR A 82 2.60 -10.85 -4.64
N TYR A 83 3.03 -10.13 -3.62
CA TYR A 83 2.27 -9.91 -2.40
C TYR A 83 0.95 -9.16 -2.68
N LEU A 84 0.99 -8.05 -3.43
CA LEU A 84 -0.21 -7.26 -3.74
C LEU A 84 -1.25 -8.03 -4.58
N SER A 85 -0.78 -8.87 -5.51
CA SER A 85 -1.64 -9.63 -6.42
C SER A 85 -2.15 -10.93 -5.82
N LYS A 86 -1.33 -11.66 -5.05
CA LYS A 86 -1.65 -13.02 -4.59
C LYS A 86 -1.74 -13.18 -3.07
N GLY A 87 -1.30 -12.18 -2.30
CA GLY A 87 -1.19 -12.25 -0.84
C GLY A 87 -0.05 -13.14 -0.37
N GLN A 88 0.92 -13.44 -1.26
CA GLN A 88 2.05 -14.30 -0.94
C GLN A 88 3.23 -13.45 -0.46
N ALA A 89 3.46 -13.42 0.84
CA ALA A 89 4.68 -12.89 1.42
C ALA A 89 5.78 -13.95 1.32
N SER A 90 6.36 -14.10 0.13
CA SER A 90 7.50 -14.99 -0.12
C SER A 90 8.71 -14.13 -0.41
N GLY A 91 9.52 -13.88 0.61
CA GLY A 91 10.71 -13.04 0.51
C GLY A 91 11.02 -12.37 1.85
N SER A 92 11.57 -13.13 2.81
CA SER A 92 12.39 -12.48 3.83
C SER A 92 13.64 -12.01 3.11
N ALA A 93 13.74 -10.71 2.82
CA ALA A 93 14.99 -10.13 2.37
C ALA A 93 16.08 -10.54 3.38
N GLU A 94 17.03 -11.37 2.96
CA GLU A 94 18.25 -11.54 3.74
C GLU A 94 18.92 -10.16 3.83
N ALA A 95 19.43 -9.82 5.02
CA ALA A 95 20.11 -8.57 5.26
C ALA A 95 21.26 -8.38 4.24
N GLY A 96 21.04 -7.59 3.20
CA GLY A 96 22.01 -7.43 2.10
C GLY A 96 21.47 -6.91 0.76
N SER A 97 20.16 -6.82 0.54
CA SER A 97 19.61 -6.15 -0.65
C SER A 97 19.92 -4.65 -0.62
N ALA A 98 20.40 -4.11 -1.75
CA ALA A 98 20.94 -2.75 -1.81
C ALA A 98 19.89 -1.64 -1.52
N GLN A 99 18.60 -1.93 -1.73
CA GLN A 99 17.47 -1.05 -1.39
C GLN A 99 16.21 -1.90 -1.11
N PRO A 100 16.00 -2.38 0.13
CA PRO A 100 14.79 -3.12 0.48
C PRO A 100 13.54 -2.23 0.36
N ILE A 101 12.41 -2.82 0.00
CA ILE A 101 11.11 -2.13 -0.06
C ILE A 101 10.25 -2.59 1.10
N GLN A 102 9.87 -1.65 1.95
CA GLN A 102 8.98 -1.90 3.07
C GLN A 102 7.53 -1.64 2.66
N VAL A 103 6.64 -2.56 3.02
CA VAL A 103 5.19 -2.41 2.90
C VAL A 103 4.59 -2.42 4.30
N ARG A 104 3.95 -1.31 4.68
CA ARG A 104 3.24 -1.17 5.96
C ARG A 104 1.74 -1.05 5.70
N VAL A 105 0.94 -1.86 6.39
CA VAL A 105 -0.53 -1.88 6.27
C VAL A 105 -1.14 -1.22 7.49
N PHE A 106 -2.11 -0.34 7.29
CA PHE A 106 -2.81 0.39 8.35
C PHE A 106 -4.33 0.25 8.20
N SER A 107 -5.05 0.18 9.32
CA SER A 107 -6.50 0.44 9.34
C SER A 107 -6.76 1.84 8.81
N PRO A 108 -7.80 2.08 7.98
CA PRO A 108 -8.08 3.39 7.41
C PRO A 108 -8.28 4.43 8.51
N ASP A 109 -7.94 5.69 8.22
CA ASP A 109 -8.18 6.77 9.17
C ASP A 109 -9.68 6.85 9.48
N GLU A 110 -10.08 6.72 10.75
CA GLU A 110 -11.48 6.81 11.18
C GLU A 110 -12.10 8.19 10.89
N LYS A 111 -11.27 9.21 10.62
CA LYS A 111 -11.71 10.54 10.15
C LYS A 111 -11.98 10.60 8.65
N ALA A 112 -11.59 9.59 7.87
CA ALA A 112 -12.05 9.44 6.50
C ALA A 112 -13.54 9.07 6.56
N GLY A 113 -14.38 10.10 6.45
CA GLY A 113 -15.79 10.06 6.80
C GLY A 113 -16.50 8.78 6.35
N SER A 114 -17.28 8.20 7.27
CA SER A 114 -18.23 7.13 7.00
C SER A 114 -19.01 7.45 5.72
N VAL A 115 -18.77 6.70 4.65
CA VAL A 115 -19.57 6.80 3.43
C VAL A 115 -20.87 6.04 3.69
N THR A 116 -21.87 6.73 4.22
CA THR A 116 -23.19 6.16 4.46
C THR A 116 -23.94 6.04 3.13
N PHE A 117 -24.28 4.82 2.72
CA PHE A 117 -25.19 4.55 1.60
C PHE A 117 -26.43 3.79 2.10
N PRO A 118 -27.65 4.22 1.74
CA PRO A 118 -27.99 5.45 1.00
C PRO A 118 -27.73 6.72 1.83
N PRO A 119 -27.61 7.90 1.20
CA PRO A 119 -27.52 9.17 1.92
C PRO A 119 -28.74 9.31 2.84
N ALA A 120 -28.51 9.79 4.06
CA ALA A 120 -29.59 10.09 4.99
C ALA A 120 -30.59 11.02 4.29
N GLN A 121 -31.82 10.55 4.10
CA GLN A 121 -32.88 11.39 3.54
C GLN A 121 -33.17 12.48 4.57
N SER A 122 -32.90 13.74 4.18
CA SER A 122 -33.28 14.94 4.93
C SER A 122 -34.77 15.23 4.75
#